data_AF-A0A929SBF7-F1
#
_entry.id   AF-A0A929SBF7-F1
#
_cell.length_a   1.000
_cell.length_b   1.000
_cell.length_c   1.000
_cell.angle_alpha   90.00
_cell.angle_beta   90.00
_cell.angle_gamma   90.00
#
_symmetry.space_group_name_H-M   'P 1'
#
loop_
_entity.id
_entity.type
_entity.pdbx_description
1 polymer ?
#
loop_
_entity_poly.entity_id
_entity_poly.type
_entity_poly.pdbx_seq_one_letter_code
_entity_poly.pdbx_strand_id
1 'polypeptide(L)'
;MKKNGFTLAEILIVVILFGMLAGIIIKTYTTISQVSFRLQQEKEIAKEALVLSQVLDNLAQSTTIDYGKYQSSDLVANNGVVDTLYLKGDNGGEYQISSINTCLTDQEFDEQVEKSEPKTENQKEEPPCQLSLTTTQDGKTTHLLLDGKNFKLSKMQFKIIPFIGKEDLKKNLASETPQDGKPAFRLLGTLYSHFYNPNKWTNNISLPLQFFFSLQGKTESLYSITDENATQSSEA
;
A
#
# COMPACT_ATOMS: atom_id res chain seq x y z
N MET A 1 -24.27 -58.56 50.75
CA MET A 1 -24.83 -57.78 49.62
C MET A 1 -23.80 -56.78 49.15
N LYS A 2 -23.27 -56.93 47.93
CA LYS A 2 -22.19 -56.12 47.37
C LYS A 2 -22.73 -55.41 46.12
N LYS A 3 -22.34 -54.13 45.97
CA LYS A 3 -22.37 -53.30 44.74
C LYS A 3 -23.58 -52.38 44.50
N ASN A 4 -23.64 -51.26 45.24
CA ASN A 4 -24.28 -50.01 44.75
C ASN A 4 -23.28 -48.85 44.54
N GLY A 5 -22.01 -49.01 44.95
CA GLY A 5 -20.95 -48.03 44.70
C GLY A 5 -20.34 -48.08 43.29
N PHE A 6 -20.67 -49.12 42.51
CA PHE A 6 -20.16 -49.29 41.15
C PHE A 6 -20.79 -48.30 40.16
N THR A 7 -22.07 -47.96 40.36
CA THR A 7 -22.83 -47.09 39.44
C THR A 7 -22.48 -45.61 39.58
N LEU A 8 -22.21 -45.12 40.79
CA LEU A 8 -21.92 -43.70 41.03
C LEU A 8 -20.51 -43.32 40.55
N ALA A 9 -19.51 -44.16 40.86
CA ALA A 9 -18.12 -43.91 40.46
C ALA A 9 -17.95 -43.91 38.94
N GLU A 10 -18.65 -44.80 38.24
CA GLU A 10 -18.64 -44.89 36.78
C GLU A 10 -19.27 -43.65 36.12
N ILE A 11 -20.41 -43.17 36.63
CA ILE A 11 -21.04 -41.93 36.15
C ILE A 11 -20.13 -40.72 36.38
N LEU A 12 -19.45 -40.64 37.54
CA LEU A 12 -18.56 -39.53 37.86
C LEU A 12 -17.33 -39.49 36.94
N ILE A 13 -16.75 -40.65 36.59
CA ILE A 13 -15.66 -40.74 35.62
C ILE A 13 -16.14 -40.27 34.23
N VAL A 14 -17.33 -40.69 33.79
CA VAL A 14 -17.89 -40.29 32.49
C VAL A 14 -18.09 -38.77 32.43
N VAL A 15 -18.62 -38.14 33.49
CA VAL A 15 -18.81 -36.68 33.54
C VAL A 15 -17.48 -35.93 33.45
N ILE A 16 -16.43 -36.41 34.14
CA ILE A 16 -15.10 -35.81 34.07
C ILE A 16 -14.51 -35.95 32.66
N LEU A 17 -14.62 -37.12 32.05
CA LEU A 17 -14.15 -37.36 30.68
C LEU A 17 -14.89 -36.46 29.67
N PHE A 18 -16.20 -36.31 29.81
CA PHE A 18 -17.00 -35.40 28.96
C PHE A 18 -16.59 -33.95 29.15
N GLY A 19 -16.35 -33.51 30.39
CA GLY A 19 -15.86 -32.17 30.70
C GLY A 19 -14.48 -31.89 30.09
N MET A 20 -13.56 -32.85 30.17
CA MET A 20 -12.24 -32.74 29.53
C MET A 20 -12.36 -32.66 27.99
N LEU A 21 -13.16 -33.54 27.38
CA LEU A 21 -13.40 -33.53 25.93
C LEU A 21 -14.04 -32.22 25.47
N ALA A 22 -15.07 -31.73 26.17
CA ALA A 22 -15.70 -30.45 25.87
C ALA A 22 -14.72 -29.27 25.99
N GLY A 23 -13.89 -29.26 27.02
CA GLY A 23 -12.85 -28.25 27.20
C GLY A 23 -11.83 -28.21 26.06
N ILE A 24 -11.39 -29.39 25.58
CA ILE A 24 -10.48 -29.51 24.43
C ILE A 24 -11.15 -29.00 23.14
N ILE A 25 -12.41 -29.36 22.91
CA ILE A 25 -13.16 -28.90 21.73
C ILE A 25 -13.32 -27.38 21.73
N ILE A 26 -13.72 -26.78 22.85
CA ILE A 26 -13.90 -25.32 22.97
C ILE A 26 -12.58 -24.60 22.68
N LYS A 27 -11.47 -25.03 23.31
CA LYS A 27 -10.14 -24.43 23.09
C LYS A 27 -9.68 -24.54 21.63
N THR A 28 -9.95 -25.67 21.00
CA THR A 28 -9.62 -25.89 19.58
C THR A 28 -10.47 -24.98 18.69
N TYR A 29 -11.77 -24.88 18.93
CA TYR A 29 -12.68 -24.03 18.18
C TYR A 29 -12.32 -22.55 18.29
N THR A 30 -12.02 -22.05 19.49
CA THR A 30 -11.60 -20.64 19.68
C THR A 30 -10.29 -20.36 18.95
N THR A 31 -9.35 -21.30 18.95
CA THR A 31 -8.07 -21.17 18.23
C THR A 31 -8.28 -21.13 16.72
N ILE A 32 -9.07 -22.07 16.17
CA ILE A 32 -9.39 -22.12 14.74
C ILE A 32 -10.13 -20.85 14.30
N SER A 33 -11.08 -20.37 15.11
CA SER A 33 -11.84 -19.15 14.84
C SER A 33 -10.93 -17.92 14.77
N GLN A 34 -10.01 -17.77 15.72
CA GLN A 34 -9.03 -16.67 15.72
C GLN A 34 -8.12 -16.71 14.48
N VAL A 35 -7.60 -17.90 14.13
CA VAL A 35 -6.77 -18.07 12.92
C VAL A 35 -7.56 -17.77 11.64
N SER A 36 -8.82 -18.25 11.55
CA SER A 36 -9.66 -17.99 10.38
C SER A 36 -9.96 -16.49 10.22
N PHE A 37 -10.25 -15.78 11.30
CA PHE A 37 -10.50 -14.34 11.27
C PHE A 37 -9.29 -13.56 10.77
N ARG A 38 -8.09 -13.94 11.24
CA ARG A 38 -6.82 -13.38 10.73
C ARG A 38 -6.64 -13.61 9.23
N LEU A 39 -6.83 -14.86 8.79
CA LEU A 39 -6.68 -15.23 7.38
C LEU A 39 -7.68 -14.47 6.49
N GLN A 40 -8.88 -14.19 6.99
CA GLN A 40 -9.85 -13.37 6.25
C GLN A 40 -9.37 -11.93 6.09
N GLN A 41 -8.86 -11.31 7.15
CA GLN A 41 -8.30 -9.94 7.08
C GLN A 41 -7.09 -9.86 6.14
N GLU A 42 -6.17 -10.82 6.21
CA GLU A 42 -5.01 -10.87 5.31
C GLU A 42 -5.45 -10.99 3.84
N LYS A 43 -6.44 -11.84 3.55
CA LYS A 43 -6.98 -12.00 2.19
C LYS A 43 -7.64 -10.73 1.68
N GLU A 44 -8.40 -10.05 2.52
CA GLU A 44 -9.08 -8.81 2.14
C GLU A 44 -8.05 -7.72 1.80
N ILE A 45 -7.07 -7.49 2.66
CA ILE A 45 -6.00 -6.51 2.44
C ILE A 45 -5.18 -6.86 1.18
N ALA A 46 -4.84 -8.14 1.00
CA ALA A 46 -4.08 -8.58 -0.17
C ALA A 46 -4.86 -8.40 -1.49
N LYS A 47 -6.18 -8.59 -1.47
CA LYS A 47 -7.05 -8.34 -2.63
C LYS A 47 -7.03 -6.86 -3.02
N GLU A 48 -7.18 -5.96 -2.05
CA GLU A 48 -7.15 -4.51 -2.30
C GLU A 48 -5.78 -4.06 -2.83
N ALA A 49 -4.69 -4.58 -2.25
CA ALA A 49 -3.34 -4.33 -2.74
C ALA A 49 -3.13 -4.81 -4.18
N LEU A 50 -3.70 -5.97 -4.55
CA LEU A 50 -3.64 -6.50 -5.91
C LEU A 50 -4.41 -5.63 -6.89
N VAL A 51 -5.64 -5.23 -6.56
CA VAL A 51 -6.45 -4.34 -7.41
C VAL A 51 -5.74 -3.01 -7.61
N LEU A 52 -5.18 -2.43 -6.55
CA LEU A 52 -4.36 -1.22 -6.63
C LEU A 52 -3.20 -1.40 -7.60
N SER A 53 -2.45 -2.49 -7.49
CA SER A 53 -1.32 -2.76 -8.38
C SER A 53 -1.75 -2.83 -9.84
N GLN A 54 -2.90 -3.44 -10.15
CA GLN A 54 -3.41 -3.53 -11.53
C GLN A 54 -3.83 -2.16 -12.07
N VAL A 55 -4.52 -1.36 -11.26
CA VAL A 55 -4.93 -0.01 -11.66
C VAL A 55 -3.71 0.87 -11.92
N LEU A 56 -2.71 0.82 -11.05
CA LEU A 56 -1.47 1.59 -11.21
C LEU A 56 -0.61 1.10 -12.38
N ASP A 57 -0.58 -0.21 -12.67
CA ASP A 57 0.11 -0.75 -13.84
C ASP A 57 -0.52 -0.25 -15.14
N ASN A 58 -1.86 -0.31 -15.24
CA ASN A 58 -2.59 0.24 -16.40
C ASN A 58 -2.36 1.75 -16.56
N LEU A 59 -2.32 2.49 -15.46
CA LEU A 59 -2.00 3.91 -15.49
C LEU A 59 -0.55 4.14 -15.97
N ALA A 60 0.40 3.37 -15.46
CA ALA A 60 1.82 3.50 -15.81
C ALA A 60 2.11 3.23 -17.30
N GLN A 61 1.32 2.35 -17.94
CA GLN A 61 1.45 2.05 -19.37
C GLN A 61 1.07 3.22 -20.29
N SER A 62 0.31 4.21 -19.81
CA SER A 62 -0.21 5.33 -20.63
C SER A 62 0.24 6.70 -20.14
N THR A 63 1.16 6.74 -19.18
CA THR A 63 1.59 7.97 -18.52
C THR A 63 3.11 8.07 -18.41
N THR A 64 3.55 9.28 -18.07
CA THR A 64 4.94 9.69 -17.84
C THR A 64 5.02 10.51 -16.56
N ILE A 65 6.21 10.71 -15.99
CA ILE A 65 6.37 11.62 -14.84
C ILE A 65 6.21 13.07 -15.31
N ASP A 66 5.37 13.85 -14.63
CA ASP A 66 5.31 15.30 -14.85
C ASP A 66 6.36 16.04 -14.01
N TYR A 67 7.61 16.00 -14.47
CA TYR A 67 8.73 16.66 -13.78
C TYR A 67 8.51 18.17 -13.57
N GLY A 68 7.68 18.82 -14.39
CA GLY A 68 7.40 20.25 -14.30
C GLY A 68 6.58 20.65 -13.06
N LYS A 69 5.92 19.71 -12.41
CA LYS A 69 5.19 19.95 -11.14
C LYS A 69 6.08 19.85 -9.92
N TYR A 70 7.32 19.39 -10.08
CA TYR A 70 8.28 19.20 -9.00
C TYR A 70 9.35 20.28 -9.02
N GLN A 71 9.80 20.69 -7.84
CA GLN A 71 11.03 21.46 -7.73
C GLN A 71 12.21 20.48 -7.75
N SER A 72 13.15 20.70 -8.67
CA SER A 72 14.28 19.79 -8.88
C SER A 72 15.19 19.68 -7.65
N SER A 73 15.32 20.76 -6.87
CA SER A 73 16.02 20.75 -5.57
C SER A 73 15.41 19.76 -4.58
N ASP A 74 14.08 19.67 -4.54
CA ASP A 74 13.35 18.85 -3.58
C ASP A 74 13.43 17.37 -3.95
N LEU A 75 13.38 17.06 -5.25
CA LEU A 75 13.58 15.69 -5.74
C LEU A 75 15.00 15.19 -5.44
N VAL A 76 16.01 16.04 -5.61
CA VAL A 76 17.40 15.69 -5.28
C VAL A 76 17.58 15.52 -3.77
N ALA A 77 17.09 16.48 -2.97
CA ALA A 77 17.23 16.44 -1.51
C ALA A 77 16.55 15.20 -0.89
N ASN A 78 15.42 14.77 -1.44
CA ASN A 78 14.64 13.62 -0.95
C ASN A 78 14.94 12.32 -1.71
N ASN A 79 15.98 12.25 -2.54
CA ASN A 79 16.30 11.07 -3.37
C ASN A 79 15.08 10.54 -4.16
N GLY A 80 14.25 11.45 -4.66
CA GLY A 80 13.04 11.17 -5.45
C GLY A 80 11.83 10.75 -4.65
N VAL A 81 11.87 10.76 -3.31
CA VAL A 81 10.71 10.42 -2.47
C VAL A 81 9.79 11.64 -2.35
N VAL A 82 8.52 11.45 -2.68
CA VAL A 82 7.49 12.48 -2.66
C VAL A 82 6.17 11.93 -2.10
N ASP A 83 5.38 12.79 -1.48
CA ASP A 83 4.04 12.43 -0.96
C ASP A 83 2.97 12.42 -2.05
N THR A 84 3.21 13.14 -3.14
CA THR A 84 2.28 13.26 -4.27
C THR A 84 2.98 12.88 -5.57
N LEU A 85 2.40 11.93 -6.29
CA LEU A 85 2.84 11.53 -7.61
C LEU A 85 2.05 12.31 -8.68
N TYR A 86 2.75 13.04 -9.54
CA TYR A 86 2.21 13.74 -10.68
C TYR A 86 2.64 13.02 -11.95
N LEU A 87 1.65 12.59 -12.73
CA LEU A 87 1.84 11.91 -13.99
C LEU A 87 1.15 12.68 -15.11
N LYS A 88 1.72 12.58 -16.32
CA LYS A 88 1.17 13.17 -17.53
C LYS A 88 0.88 12.07 -18.54
N GLY A 89 -0.35 11.99 -19.01
CA GLY A 89 -0.78 11.05 -20.04
C GLY A 89 -0.38 11.47 -21.44
N ASP A 90 -0.33 10.49 -22.35
CA ASP A 90 -0.01 10.74 -23.77
C ASP A 90 -1.02 11.68 -24.45
N ASN A 91 -2.26 11.72 -23.96
CA ASN A 91 -3.33 12.59 -24.45
C ASN A 91 -3.28 14.01 -23.83
N GLY A 92 -2.26 14.32 -23.04
CA GLY A 92 -2.12 15.60 -22.33
C GLY A 92 -2.89 15.70 -21.01
N GLY A 93 -3.58 14.65 -20.58
CA GLY A 93 -4.24 14.60 -19.27
C GLY A 93 -3.23 14.62 -18.12
N GLU A 94 -3.52 15.36 -17.05
CA GLU A 94 -2.72 15.35 -15.82
C GLU A 94 -3.37 14.43 -14.80
N TYR A 95 -2.56 13.61 -14.14
CA TYR A 95 -2.98 12.69 -13.10
C TYR A 95 -2.19 12.99 -11.82
N GLN A 96 -2.87 12.97 -10.69
CA GLN A 96 -2.29 13.18 -9.37
C GLN A 96 -2.70 12.01 -8.47
N ILE A 97 -1.72 11.38 -7.82
CA ILE A 97 -1.97 10.37 -6.79
C ILE A 97 -1.39 10.85 -5.47
N SER A 98 -2.22 10.86 -4.43
CA SER A 98 -1.79 11.25 -3.07
C SER A 98 -2.68 10.61 -2.02
N SER A 99 -2.15 10.52 -0.80
CA SER A 99 -2.96 10.20 0.36
C SER A 99 -3.79 11.42 0.78
N ILE A 100 -5.04 11.22 1.15
CA ILE A 100 -5.96 12.26 1.63
C ILE A 100 -6.52 11.88 3.01
N ASN A 101 -7.04 12.88 3.73
CA ASN A 101 -7.47 12.79 5.13
C ASN A 101 -6.30 12.51 6.10
N THR A 102 -6.62 12.28 7.37
CA THR A 102 -5.63 12.00 8.42
C THR A 102 -5.08 10.59 8.24
N CYS A 103 -3.84 10.50 7.76
CA CYS A 103 -3.13 9.24 7.52
C CYS A 103 -2.13 8.94 8.61
N LEU A 104 -2.05 7.67 8.98
CA LEU A 104 -1.10 7.20 9.98
C LEU A 104 0.31 7.43 9.46
N THR A 105 1.14 8.08 10.25
CA THR A 105 2.59 8.06 10.04
C THR A 105 3.15 6.78 10.68
N ASP A 106 4.21 6.20 10.11
CA ASP A 106 4.78 4.93 10.58
C ASP A 106 5.23 4.96 12.06
N GLN A 107 5.28 6.16 12.67
CA GLN A 107 5.70 6.44 14.04
C GLN A 107 4.51 6.51 15.05
N GLU A 108 3.26 6.62 14.59
CA GLU A 108 2.09 6.87 15.46
C GLU A 108 1.53 5.64 16.18
N PHE A 109 2.12 4.45 16.04
CA PHE A 109 1.65 3.25 16.73
C PHE A 109 2.29 2.96 18.09
N ASP A 110 3.33 3.71 18.48
CA ASP A 110 4.11 3.34 19.67
C ASP A 110 3.58 3.86 21.01
N GLU A 111 2.65 4.83 21.08
CA GLU A 111 2.15 5.27 22.40
C GLU A 111 0.66 5.68 22.40
N GLN A 112 -0.12 5.00 23.28
CA GLN A 112 -1.35 5.50 23.92
C GLN A 112 -2.69 5.53 23.15
N VAL A 113 -3.17 4.41 22.60
CA VAL A 113 -4.63 4.24 22.33
C VAL A 113 -5.39 3.64 23.52
N GLU A 114 -4.71 3.28 24.63
CA GLU A 114 -5.33 2.73 25.85
C GLU A 114 -5.39 3.67 27.07
N LYS A 115 -5.24 4.99 26.88
CA LYS A 115 -5.76 5.96 27.86
C LYS A 115 -7.04 6.58 27.33
N SER A 116 -8.12 5.84 27.52
CA SER A 116 -9.49 6.33 27.40
C SER A 116 -9.74 7.44 28.42
N GLU A 117 -9.58 8.68 28.01
CA GLU A 117 -10.41 9.77 28.56
C GLU A 117 -11.84 9.60 28.04
N PRO A 118 -12.88 9.90 28.85
CA PRO A 118 -14.26 9.73 28.45
C PRO A 118 -14.58 10.67 27.28
N LYS A 119 -14.77 10.09 26.09
CA LYS A 119 -15.19 10.81 24.89
C LYS A 119 -16.51 11.52 25.16
N THR A 120 -16.47 12.85 25.18
CA THR A 120 -17.66 13.70 25.14
C THR A 120 -18.37 13.48 23.79
N GLU A 121 -19.71 13.34 23.83
CA GLU A 121 -20.62 12.89 22.77
C GLU A 121 -20.67 13.71 21.44
N ASN A 122 -19.64 14.43 21.02
CA ASN A 122 -19.71 15.27 19.79
C ASN A 122 -18.41 15.36 18.96
N GLN A 123 -17.62 14.29 18.86
CA GLN A 123 -16.55 14.24 17.86
C GLN A 123 -17.08 13.61 16.58
N LYS A 124 -17.22 14.42 15.52
CA LYS A 124 -17.36 13.95 14.13
C LYS A 124 -16.29 12.89 13.89
N GLU A 125 -16.69 11.68 13.49
CA GLU A 125 -15.75 10.68 12.99
C GLU A 125 -14.93 11.32 11.87
N GLU A 126 -13.62 11.47 12.08
CA GLU A 126 -12.73 11.92 11.01
C GLU A 126 -12.77 10.89 9.88
N PRO A 127 -12.85 11.33 8.62
CA PRO A 127 -12.86 10.41 7.50
C PRO A 127 -11.55 9.61 7.46
N PRO A 128 -11.62 8.29 7.18
CA PRO A 128 -10.42 7.46 7.17
C PRO A 128 -9.41 7.93 6.13
N CYS A 129 -8.13 7.65 6.36
CA CYS A 129 -7.07 7.83 5.36
C CYS A 129 -7.45 7.12 4.06
N GLN A 130 -7.22 7.78 2.94
CA GLN A 130 -7.58 7.27 1.62
C GLN A 130 -6.45 7.54 0.63
N LEU A 131 -6.33 6.67 -0.38
CA LEU A 131 -5.47 6.92 -1.53
C LEU A 131 -6.35 7.35 -2.70
N SER A 132 -6.13 8.55 -3.22
CA SER A 132 -6.94 9.11 -4.31
C SER A 132 -6.13 9.33 -5.58
N LEU A 133 -6.76 9.11 -6.72
CA LEU A 133 -6.33 9.49 -8.07
C LEU A 133 -7.21 10.63 -8.57
N THR A 134 -6.64 11.81 -8.78
CA THR A 134 -7.31 12.94 -9.43
C THR A 134 -6.85 13.03 -10.88
N THR A 135 -7.79 13.20 -11.83
CA THR A 135 -7.50 13.46 -13.25
C THR A 135 -8.16 14.76 -13.71
N THR A 136 -7.56 15.42 -14.70
CA THR A 136 -8.05 16.68 -15.29
C THR A 136 -8.53 16.53 -16.74
N GLN A 137 -8.52 15.31 -17.29
CA GLN A 137 -8.74 15.05 -18.72
C GLN A 137 -10.10 15.54 -19.25
N ASP A 138 -11.18 15.43 -18.45
CA ASP A 138 -12.55 15.86 -18.80
C ASP A 138 -13.14 16.82 -17.73
N GLY A 139 -12.26 17.56 -17.05
CA GLY A 139 -12.55 18.26 -15.80
C GLY A 139 -11.94 17.55 -14.60
N LYS A 140 -11.98 18.17 -13.41
CA LYS A 140 -11.38 17.61 -12.20
C LYS A 140 -12.25 16.49 -11.63
N THR A 141 -11.92 15.24 -11.92
CA THR A 141 -12.54 14.06 -11.29
C THR A 141 -11.58 13.42 -10.29
N THR A 142 -12.11 12.85 -9.22
CA THR A 142 -11.32 12.18 -8.18
C THR A 142 -11.88 10.78 -7.95
N HIS A 143 -11.02 9.78 -8.08
CA HIS A 143 -11.31 8.37 -7.86
C HIS A 143 -10.57 7.89 -6.61
N LEU A 144 -11.24 7.13 -5.75
CA LEU A 144 -10.59 6.49 -4.61
C LEU A 144 -9.96 5.19 -5.09
N LEU A 145 -8.64 5.09 -4.99
CA LEU A 145 -7.88 3.86 -5.26
C LEU A 145 -7.93 2.93 -4.05
N LEU A 146 -7.90 3.50 -2.85
CA LEU A 146 -8.11 2.80 -1.58
C LEU A 146 -8.99 3.69 -0.69
N ASP A 147 -10.13 3.15 -0.23
CA ASP A 147 -11.15 3.94 0.48
C ASP A 147 -11.03 3.94 2.01
N GLY A 148 -10.15 3.08 2.55
CA GLY A 148 -9.86 3.00 3.98
C GLY A 148 -11.02 2.52 4.85
N LYS A 149 -12.07 1.91 4.28
CA LYS A 149 -13.23 1.47 5.07
C LYS A 149 -12.96 0.18 5.84
N ASN A 150 -12.44 -0.84 5.14
CA ASN A 150 -12.22 -2.17 5.70
C ASN A 150 -10.77 -2.42 6.17
N PHE A 151 -9.92 -1.40 6.05
CA PHE A 151 -8.50 -1.45 6.43
C PHE A 151 -8.03 -0.03 6.73
N LYS A 152 -6.94 0.09 7.49
CA LYS A 152 -6.27 1.38 7.72
C LYS A 152 -5.07 1.49 6.80
N LEU A 153 -4.63 2.71 6.54
CA LEU A 153 -3.49 2.98 5.67
C LEU A 153 -2.49 3.88 6.38
N SER A 154 -1.21 3.62 6.16
CA SER A 154 -0.18 4.64 6.36
C SER A 154 -0.27 5.70 5.26
N LYS A 155 0.36 6.84 5.51
CA LYS A 155 0.62 7.81 4.45
C LYS A 155 1.46 7.16 3.34
N MET A 156 0.89 7.08 2.14
CA MET A 156 1.56 6.53 0.96
C MET A 156 2.59 7.54 0.43
N GLN A 157 3.75 7.02 0.06
CA GLN A 157 4.85 7.77 -0.55
C GLN A 157 5.23 7.16 -1.89
N PHE A 158 5.81 7.98 -2.75
CA PHE A 158 6.21 7.59 -4.09
C PHE A 158 7.68 7.90 -4.29
N LYS A 159 8.45 6.93 -4.78
CA LYS A 159 9.83 7.16 -5.19
C LYS A 159 9.93 7.23 -6.70
N ILE A 160 10.28 8.40 -7.22
CA ILE A 160 10.45 8.67 -8.65
C ILE A 160 11.85 8.24 -9.09
N ILE A 161 11.94 7.57 -10.24
CA ILE A 161 13.18 7.05 -10.81
C ILE A 161 13.18 7.30 -12.32
N PRO A 162 14.16 8.01 -12.92
CA PRO A 162 15.17 8.81 -12.23
C PRO A 162 14.52 10.03 -11.54
N PHE A 163 15.05 10.47 -10.42
CA PHE A 163 14.52 11.63 -9.69
C PHE A 163 14.99 12.98 -10.26
N ILE A 164 15.64 12.97 -11.42
CA ILE A 164 16.08 14.19 -12.12
C ILE A 164 15.57 14.13 -13.57
N GLY A 165 14.89 15.19 -14.00
CA GLY A 165 14.46 15.36 -15.39
C GLY A 165 15.61 15.72 -16.33
N LYS A 166 15.49 15.35 -17.61
CA LYS A 166 16.51 15.54 -18.67
C LYS A 166 17.01 16.99 -18.80
N GLU A 167 16.15 17.99 -18.57
CA GLU A 167 16.49 19.41 -18.76
C GLU A 167 17.43 19.96 -17.67
N ASP A 168 17.20 19.58 -16.41
CA ASP A 168 18.06 20.01 -15.30
C ASP A 168 19.33 19.17 -15.22
N LEU A 169 19.29 17.95 -15.74
CA LEU A 169 20.48 17.14 -15.96
C LEU A 169 21.45 17.84 -16.92
N LYS A 170 20.94 18.31 -18.08
CA LYS A 170 21.74 19.02 -19.08
C LYS A 170 22.39 20.30 -18.56
N LYS A 171 21.78 20.97 -17.57
CA LYS A 171 22.34 22.18 -16.92
C LYS A 171 23.46 21.84 -15.93
N ASN A 172 23.48 20.64 -15.36
CA ASN A 172 24.39 20.25 -14.27
C ASN A 172 25.51 19.29 -14.70
N LEU A 173 25.52 18.78 -15.95
CA LEU A 173 26.60 17.90 -16.42
C LEU A 173 27.89 18.65 -16.78
N ALA A 174 28.69 18.92 -15.74
CA ALA A 174 30.16 18.80 -15.78
C ALA A 174 30.67 17.60 -14.96
N SER A 175 29.78 16.78 -14.37
CA SER A 175 30.18 15.62 -13.57
C SER A 175 29.21 14.47 -13.77
N GLU A 176 29.79 13.30 -14.09
CA GLU A 176 29.27 11.93 -14.01
C GLU A 176 27.80 11.69 -14.37
N THR A 177 27.64 11.05 -15.53
CA THR A 177 26.41 10.48 -16.11
C THR A 177 25.48 9.87 -15.05
N PRO A 178 24.18 10.23 -15.04
CA PRO A 178 23.21 9.55 -14.20
C PRO A 178 22.88 8.19 -14.81
N GLN A 179 22.59 7.23 -13.93
CA GLN A 179 22.25 5.85 -14.29
C GLN A 179 21.05 5.79 -15.25
N ASP A 180 21.29 5.14 -16.39
CA ASP A 180 20.33 4.67 -17.37
C ASP A 180 19.09 4.06 -16.71
N GLY A 181 17.93 4.68 -16.91
CA GLY A 181 16.66 4.13 -16.50
C GLY A 181 15.51 4.74 -17.27
N LYS A 182 14.64 3.88 -17.81
CA LYS A 182 13.30 4.31 -18.22
C LYS A 182 12.59 4.90 -17.01
N PRO A 183 11.82 6.00 -17.16
CA PRO A 183 11.11 6.59 -16.04
C PRO A 183 10.18 5.56 -15.41
N ALA A 184 10.12 5.58 -14.09
CA ALA A 184 9.43 4.62 -13.25
C ALA A 184 9.11 5.28 -11.91
N PHE A 185 8.18 4.67 -11.17
CA PHE A 185 7.97 5.03 -9.78
C PHE A 185 7.76 3.81 -8.91
N ARG A 186 8.07 3.95 -7.62
CA ARG A 186 7.79 2.96 -6.60
C ARG A 186 6.74 3.50 -5.64
N LEU A 187 5.68 2.75 -5.38
CA LEU A 187 4.74 3.04 -4.30
C LEU A 187 5.26 2.41 -3.01
N LEU A 188 5.28 3.19 -1.93
CA LEU A 188 5.70 2.81 -0.59
C LEU A 188 4.60 3.16 0.40
N GLY A 189 4.26 2.23 1.28
CA GLY A 189 3.33 2.45 2.39
C GLY A 189 2.90 1.12 3.01
N THR A 190 1.97 1.16 3.94
CA THR A 190 1.52 -0.02 4.68
C THR A 190 0.01 -0.03 4.80
N LEU A 191 -0.61 -1.16 4.50
CA LEU A 191 -2.00 -1.43 4.81
C LEU A 191 -2.08 -2.19 6.13
N TYR A 192 -2.99 -1.79 7.00
CA TYR A 192 -3.22 -2.43 8.29
C TYR A 192 -4.64 -2.97 8.32
N SER A 193 -4.87 -4.08 9.02
CA SER A 193 -6.24 -4.55 9.20
C SER A 193 -7.11 -3.54 9.94
N HIS A 194 -8.42 -3.58 9.71
CA HIS A 194 -9.36 -2.66 10.36
C HIS A 194 -9.19 -2.63 11.89
N PHE A 195 -8.97 -3.81 12.48
CA PHE A 195 -8.82 -4.00 13.92
C PHE A 195 -7.37 -3.94 14.40
N TYR A 196 -6.46 -3.39 13.58
CA TYR A 196 -5.01 -3.46 13.82
C TYR A 196 -4.64 -3.03 15.25
N ASN A 197 -3.91 -3.90 15.94
CA ASN A 197 -3.37 -3.64 17.26
C ASN A 197 -2.03 -4.39 17.40
N PRO A 198 -0.89 -3.68 17.51
CA PRO A 198 0.43 -4.32 17.56
C PRO A 198 0.63 -5.22 18.78
N ASN A 199 -0.07 -4.92 19.89
CA ASN A 199 0.02 -5.66 21.15
C ASN A 199 -0.84 -6.94 21.19
N LYS A 200 -1.70 -7.15 20.19
CA LYS A 200 -2.57 -8.33 20.11
C LYS A 200 -2.20 -9.16 18.89
N TRP A 201 -1.68 -10.37 19.12
CA TRP A 201 -1.28 -11.29 18.05
C TRP A 201 -2.39 -11.53 17.00
N THR A 202 -3.65 -11.62 17.43
CA THR A 202 -4.79 -11.84 16.52
C THR A 202 -5.09 -10.65 15.61
N ASN A 203 -4.57 -9.47 15.94
CA ASN A 203 -4.92 -8.21 15.29
C ASN A 203 -3.68 -7.46 14.81
N ASN A 204 -2.48 -8.05 14.86
CA ASN A 204 -1.26 -7.42 14.34
C ASN A 204 -1.04 -7.84 12.87
N ILE A 205 -1.99 -7.48 12.01
CA ILE A 205 -1.92 -7.76 10.57
C ILE A 205 -1.61 -6.47 9.82
N SER A 206 -0.45 -6.44 9.18
CA SER A 206 0.02 -5.35 8.34
C SER A 206 0.63 -5.90 7.06
N LEU A 207 0.37 -5.24 5.94
CA LEU A 207 0.93 -5.55 4.63
C LEU A 207 1.71 -4.33 4.11
N PRO A 208 3.06 -4.35 4.16
CA PRO A 208 3.86 -3.32 3.52
C PRO A 208 3.72 -3.43 1.99
N LEU A 209 3.37 -2.31 1.35
CA LEU A 209 3.30 -2.15 -0.09
C LEU A 209 4.64 -1.61 -0.61
N GLN A 210 5.24 -2.33 -1.56
CA GLN A 210 6.45 -1.93 -2.28
C GLN A 210 6.35 -2.27 -3.76
N PHE A 211 5.39 -1.66 -4.45
CA PHE A 211 5.17 -1.91 -5.88
C PHE A 211 6.06 -1.02 -6.74
N PHE A 212 6.60 -1.58 -7.82
CA PHE A 212 7.41 -0.86 -8.81
C PHE A 212 6.70 -0.86 -10.15
N PHE A 213 6.61 0.31 -10.77
CA PHE A 213 5.93 0.51 -12.04
C PHE A 213 6.87 1.20 -13.03
N SER A 214 7.15 0.55 -14.15
CA SER A 214 7.84 1.18 -15.28
C SER A 214 6.84 1.96 -16.10
N LEU A 215 7.18 3.20 -16.45
CA LEU A 215 6.33 4.04 -17.29
C LEU A 215 6.64 3.78 -18.77
N GLN A 216 5.60 3.76 -19.60
CA GLN A 216 5.73 3.52 -21.06
C GLN A 216 5.41 4.74 -21.93
N GLY A 217 4.88 5.83 -21.36
CA GLY A 217 4.52 7.01 -22.14
C GLY A 217 5.73 7.69 -22.79
N LYS A 218 5.48 8.61 -23.74
CA LYS A 218 6.47 9.28 -24.61
C LYS A 218 7.47 10.22 -23.88
N THR A 219 7.95 9.88 -22.69
CA THR A 219 9.21 10.46 -22.25
C THR A 219 10.29 9.86 -23.15
N GLU A 220 10.95 10.69 -23.94
CA GLU A 220 12.13 10.26 -24.67
C GLU A 220 13.07 9.55 -23.70
N SER A 221 13.28 8.26 -23.93
CA SER A 221 14.38 7.51 -23.35
C SER A 221 15.63 8.39 -23.47
N LEU A 222 16.43 8.49 -22.41
CA LEU A 222 17.76 9.13 -22.49
C LEU A 222 18.65 8.49 -23.56
N TYR A 223 18.23 7.31 -24.06
CA TYR A 223 18.78 6.60 -25.21
C TYR A 223 17.63 6.18 -26.14
N SER A 224 17.02 7.12 -26.85
CA SER A 224 16.58 6.83 -28.21
C SER A 224 17.81 7.05 -29.09
N ILE A 225 18.55 5.98 -29.37
CA ILE A 225 19.58 6.04 -30.39
C ILE A 225 18.83 6.31 -31.70
N THR A 226 18.85 7.57 -32.16
CA THR A 226 18.73 7.87 -33.57
C THR A 226 20.01 7.37 -34.21
N ASP A 227 20.01 6.13 -34.69
CA ASP A 227 20.94 5.73 -35.74
C ASP A 227 20.48 6.42 -37.04
N GLU A 228 20.67 7.73 -37.11
CA GLU A 228 20.49 8.52 -38.33
C GLU A 228 21.71 8.42 -39.28
N ASN A 229 22.65 7.50 -39.03
CA ASN A 229 23.84 7.35 -39.89
C ASN A 229 24.10 5.92 -40.40
N ALA A 230 23.11 5.02 -40.37
CA ALA A 230 23.27 3.66 -40.91
C ALA A 230 22.51 3.43 -42.23
N THR A 231 22.48 4.39 -43.17
CA THR A 231 22.32 4.09 -44.61
C THR A 231 22.71 5.28 -45.52
N GLN A 232 23.95 5.75 -45.42
CA GLN A 232 24.65 6.35 -46.56
C GLN A 232 25.93 5.56 -46.81
N SER A 233 25.79 4.37 -47.38
CA SER A 233 26.88 3.60 -47.99
C SER A 233 26.31 2.30 -48.58
N SER A 234 25.59 2.40 -49.70
CA SER A 234 25.52 1.34 -50.72
C SER A 234 24.80 1.84 -51.97
N GLU A 235 25.37 2.83 -52.64
CA GLU A 235 25.24 2.97 -54.09
C GLU A 235 26.66 3.16 -54.65
N ALA A 236 27.21 2.07 -55.16
CA ALA A 236 28.24 2.00 -56.20
C ALA A 236 28.18 0.62 -56.83
#